data_AF-A0AAN7SDV6-F1
#
_entry.id   AF-A0AAN7SDV6-F1
#
_cell.length_a   1.000
_cell.length_b   1.000
_cell.length_c   1.000
_cell.angle_alpha   90.00
_cell.angle_beta   90.00
_cell.angle_gamma   90.00
#
_symmetry.space_group_name_H-M   'P 1'
#
loop_
_entity.id
_entity.type
_entity.pdbx_description
1 polymer ?
#
loop_
_entity_poly.entity_id
_entity_poly.type
_entity_poly.pdbx_seq_one_letter_code
_entity_poly.pdbx_strand_id
1 'polypeptide(L)'
;MCIFGWVQNNGNFLKCIEMISKFDPIISNEHKNSMLVWLTQRENKSVLDKQQLRKETEYYNNVLKRVIAVIKFLSIRGLAFRGSEEIFGSPHNGNFMGALELLAEFDPFIRDHIEQLELRPKPIISYLSKTVYEEIIEIMGKQIIKQIITQINTDDTKY
;
A
#
# COMPACT_ATOMS: atom_id res chain seq x y z
N MET A 1 -17.79 2.37 -3.17
CA MET A 1 -17.49 2.38 -4.61
C MET A 1 -16.41 3.44 -4.80
N CYS A 2 -15.17 3.03 -5.07
CA CYS A 2 -13.97 3.86 -4.82
C CYS A 2 -13.89 5.09 -5.74
N ILE A 3 -13.63 6.25 -5.13
CA ILE A 3 -13.41 7.56 -5.74
C ILE A 3 -12.29 7.52 -6.80
N PHE A 4 -11.40 6.52 -6.73
CA PHE A 4 -10.30 6.29 -7.67
C PHE A 4 -10.73 6.00 -9.12
N GLY A 5 -11.92 5.44 -9.36
CA GLY A 5 -12.39 5.11 -10.71
C GLY A 5 -12.93 6.30 -11.51
N TRP A 6 -13.39 7.36 -10.86
CA TRP A 6 -14.03 8.52 -11.52
C TRP A 6 -13.04 9.62 -11.90
N VAL A 7 -11.88 9.68 -11.26
CA VAL A 7 -10.85 10.73 -11.47
C VAL A 7 -10.18 10.62 -12.84
N GLN A 8 -10.18 9.45 -13.48
CA GLN A 8 -9.58 9.29 -14.81
C GLN A 8 -10.46 9.80 -15.97
N ASN A 9 -11.75 10.09 -15.75
CA ASN A 9 -12.71 10.29 -16.86
C ASN A 9 -13.23 11.72 -17.06
N ASN A 10 -12.90 12.69 -16.20
CA ASN A 10 -13.36 14.07 -16.38
C ASN A 10 -12.20 15.04 -16.13
N GLY A 11 -11.53 15.44 -17.21
CA GLY A 11 -10.43 16.41 -17.22
C GLY A 11 -10.87 17.84 -16.88
N ASN A 12 -11.57 18.04 -15.77
CA ASN A 12 -11.96 19.35 -15.30
C ASN A 12 -11.69 19.49 -13.80
N PHE A 13 -10.51 20.06 -13.50
CA PHE A 13 -9.96 20.34 -12.18
C PHE A 13 -10.98 21.02 -11.24
N LEU A 14 -11.84 21.89 -11.76
CA LEU A 14 -12.92 22.56 -11.02
C LEU A 14 -13.94 21.60 -10.40
N LYS A 15 -14.27 20.49 -11.08
CA LYS A 15 -15.21 19.48 -10.56
C LYS A 15 -14.64 18.67 -9.40
N CYS A 16 -13.33 18.41 -9.38
CA CYS A 16 -12.68 17.73 -8.25
C CYS A 16 -12.70 18.60 -6.98
N ILE A 17 -12.46 19.91 -7.12
CA ILE A 17 -12.52 20.87 -6.01
C ILE A 17 -13.93 20.97 -5.44
N GLU A 18 -14.94 21.08 -6.31
CA GLU A 18 -16.35 21.08 -5.87
C GLU A 18 -16.74 19.78 -5.15
N MET A 19 -16.25 18.62 -5.61
CA MET A 19 -16.53 17.33 -4.96
C MET A 19 -15.87 17.23 -3.58
N ILE A 20 -14.63 17.70 -3.42
CA ILE A 20 -13.93 17.73 -2.12
C ILE A 20 -14.66 18.69 -1.15
N SER A 21 -15.13 19.83 -1.64
CA SER A 21 -15.91 20.79 -0.83
C SER A 21 -17.27 20.24 -0.39
N LYS A 22 -17.91 19.40 -1.22
CA LYS A 22 -19.21 18.76 -0.94
C LYS A 22 -19.13 17.56 0.00
N PHE A 23 -18.00 16.85 0.02
CA PHE A 23 -17.86 15.63 0.82
C PHE A 23 -17.45 15.89 2.27
N ASP A 24 -16.78 17.01 2.57
CA ASP A 24 -16.35 17.30 3.93
C ASP A 24 -16.15 18.83 4.18
N PRO A 25 -17.15 19.53 4.75
CA PRO A 25 -17.10 20.98 4.94
C PRO A 25 -16.09 21.43 6.02
N ILE A 26 -15.55 20.50 6.80
CA ILE A 26 -14.71 20.76 7.98
C ILE A 26 -13.21 20.85 7.63
N ILE A 27 -12.83 20.49 6.40
CA ILE A 27 -11.43 20.52 5.97
C ILE A 27 -10.94 21.98 5.88
N SER A 28 -9.90 22.32 6.66
CA SER A 28 -9.27 23.65 6.70
C SER A 28 -8.91 24.15 5.30
N ASN A 29 -9.07 25.45 5.07
CA ASN A 29 -8.66 26.12 3.85
C ASN A 29 -7.15 25.96 3.57
N GLU A 30 -6.30 25.82 4.59
CA GLU A 30 -4.88 25.50 4.39
C GLU A 30 -4.67 24.08 3.81
N HIS A 31 -5.43 23.10 4.29
CA HIS A 31 -5.36 21.74 3.76
C HIS A 31 -5.85 21.69 2.31
N LYS A 32 -6.92 22.43 1.99
CA LYS A 32 -7.42 22.58 0.62
C LYS A 32 -6.38 23.23 -0.29
N ASN A 33 -5.76 24.33 0.15
CA ASN A 33 -4.73 25.02 -0.61
C ASN A 33 -3.49 24.15 -0.81
N SER A 34 -3.08 23.40 0.21
CA SER A 34 -1.96 22.46 0.11
C SER A 34 -2.25 21.35 -0.91
N MET A 35 -3.47 20.81 -0.90
CA MET A 35 -3.92 19.78 -1.85
C MET A 35 -3.99 20.33 -3.28
N LEU A 36 -4.46 21.57 -3.46
CA LEU A 36 -4.51 22.26 -4.75
C LEU A 36 -3.11 22.49 -5.33
N VAL A 37 -2.17 22.96 -4.51
CA VAL A 37 -0.78 23.16 -4.92
C VAL A 37 -0.17 21.82 -5.35
N TRP A 38 -0.38 20.75 -4.59
CA TRP A 38 0.12 19.42 -4.93
C TRP A 38 -0.46 18.88 -6.26
N LEU A 39 -1.77 19.02 -6.47
CA LEU A 39 -2.43 18.58 -7.71
C LEU A 39 -1.94 19.38 -8.93
N THR A 40 -1.81 20.70 -8.79
CA THR A 40 -1.34 21.60 -9.85
C THR A 40 0.11 21.28 -10.22
N GLN A 41 0.98 21.05 -9.23
CA GLN A 41 2.36 20.62 -9.47
C GLN A 41 2.42 19.25 -10.15
N ARG A 42 1.52 18.33 -9.81
CA ARG A 42 1.45 16.99 -10.42
C ARG A 42 1.08 17.06 -11.91
N GLU A 43 0.17 17.94 -12.31
CA GLU A 43 -0.21 18.11 -13.72
C GLU A 43 0.90 18.80 -14.53
N ASN A 44 1.56 19.79 -13.93
CA ASN A 44 2.64 20.58 -14.53
C ASN A 44 4.02 19.88 -14.58
N LYS A 45 4.13 18.64 -14.08
CA LYS A 45 5.36 17.85 -14.18
C LYS A 45 5.74 17.58 -15.65
N SER A 46 7.03 17.70 -15.95
CA SER A 46 7.56 17.45 -17.29
C SER A 46 7.35 15.99 -17.71
N VAL A 47 7.49 15.70 -19.01
CA VAL A 47 7.37 14.32 -19.53
C VAL A 47 8.39 13.38 -18.87
N LEU A 48 9.60 13.88 -18.59
CA LEU A 48 10.65 13.15 -17.88
C LEU A 48 10.26 12.83 -16.43
N ASP A 49 9.68 13.80 -15.71
CA ASP A 49 9.20 13.60 -14.33
C ASP A 49 8.05 12.59 -14.25
N LYS A 50 7.16 12.60 -15.26
CA LYS A 50 6.04 11.64 -15.37
C LYS A 50 6.55 10.22 -15.66
N GLN A 51 7.62 10.06 -16.43
CA GLN A 51 8.24 8.75 -16.67
C GLN A 51 8.96 8.21 -15.43
N GLN A 52 9.69 9.06 -14.71
CA GLN A 52 10.32 8.67 -13.45
C GLN A 52 9.28 8.20 -12.42
N LEU A 53 8.19 8.96 -12.26
CA LEU A 53 7.10 8.59 -11.36
C LEU A 53 6.46 7.24 -11.72
N ARG A 54 6.30 6.94 -13.02
CA ARG A 54 5.77 5.64 -13.48
C ARG A 54 6.72 4.50 -13.12
N LYS A 55 8.02 4.68 -13.33
CA LYS A 55 9.03 3.67 -12.98
C LYS A 55 9.05 3.39 -11.47
N GLU A 56 8.99 4.43 -10.65
CA GLU A 56 8.90 4.28 -9.19
C GLU A 56 7.60 3.57 -8.78
N THR A 57 6.47 3.94 -9.38
CA THR A 57 5.18 3.30 -9.11
C THR A 57 5.22 1.81 -9.46
N GLU A 58 5.80 1.46 -10.60
CA GLU A 58 5.95 0.08 -11.05
C GLU A 58 6.88 -0.71 -10.12
N TYR A 59 7.99 -0.11 -9.70
CA TYR A 59 8.90 -0.69 -8.71
C TYR A 59 8.17 -1.04 -7.40
N TYR A 60 7.48 -0.08 -6.78
CA TYR A 60 6.78 -0.32 -5.52
C TYR A 60 5.58 -1.26 -5.67
N ASN A 61 4.89 -1.26 -6.81
CA ASN A 61 3.87 -2.27 -7.12
C ASN A 61 4.47 -3.69 -7.14
N ASN A 62 5.67 -3.84 -7.68
CA ASN A 62 6.37 -5.13 -7.72
C ASN A 62 6.83 -5.60 -6.34
N VAL A 63 7.25 -4.68 -5.46
CA VAL A 63 7.52 -4.98 -4.04
C VAL A 63 6.22 -5.42 -3.34
N LEU A 64 5.16 -4.62 -3.46
CA LEU A 64 3.89 -4.86 -2.77
C LEU A 64 3.25 -6.19 -3.16
N LYS A 65 3.28 -6.57 -4.45
CA LYS A 65 2.77 -7.87 -4.92
C LYS A 65 3.38 -9.05 -4.16
N ARG A 66 4.68 -8.99 -3.87
CA ARG A 66 5.43 -10.05 -3.20
C ARG A 66 5.19 -10.05 -1.70
N VAL A 67 5.15 -8.87 -1.08
CA VAL A 67 4.72 -8.70 0.31
C VAL A 67 3.33 -9.31 0.54
N ILE A 68 2.37 -9.00 -0.33
CA ILE A 68 1.02 -9.56 -0.25
C ILE A 68 1.04 -11.09 -0.45
N ALA A 69 1.88 -11.61 -1.33
CA ALA A 69 2.01 -13.06 -1.52
C ALA A 69 2.50 -13.76 -0.24
N VAL A 70 3.52 -13.21 0.42
CA VAL A 70 4.02 -13.71 1.71
C VAL A 70 2.93 -13.60 2.79
N ILE A 71 2.23 -12.46 2.87
CA ILE A 71 1.16 -12.28 3.85
C ILE A 71 0.08 -13.35 3.68
N LYS A 72 -0.41 -13.54 2.45
CA LYS A 72 -1.40 -14.57 2.13
C LYS A 72 -0.90 -15.98 2.49
N PHE A 73 0.35 -16.30 2.16
CA PHE A 73 0.94 -17.59 2.45
C PHE A 73 0.91 -17.93 3.95
N LEU A 74 1.29 -16.96 4.79
CA LEU A 74 1.30 -17.09 6.25
C LEU A 74 -0.12 -17.10 6.83
N SER A 75 -1.00 -16.19 6.38
CA SER A 75 -2.40 -16.13 6.82
C SER A 75 -3.13 -17.44 6.62
N ILE A 76 -3.04 -18.03 5.42
CA ILE A 76 -3.76 -19.27 5.08
C ILE A 76 -3.30 -20.44 5.96
N ARG A 77 -2.04 -20.42 6.43
CA ARG A 77 -1.45 -21.48 7.25
C ARG A 77 -1.53 -21.19 8.75
N GLY A 78 -2.06 -20.03 9.16
CA GLY A 78 -2.09 -19.62 10.56
C GLY A 78 -0.70 -19.43 11.18
N LEU A 79 0.31 -19.11 10.37
CA LEU A 79 1.66 -18.88 10.86
C LEU A 79 1.80 -17.48 11.45
N ALA A 80 2.50 -17.37 12.58
CA ALA A 80 2.79 -16.07 13.19
C ALA A 80 3.67 -15.23 12.27
N PHE A 81 3.30 -13.99 12.00
CA PHE A 81 4.10 -13.08 11.15
C PHE A 81 5.38 -12.62 11.85
N ARG A 82 5.30 -12.47 13.18
CA ARG A 82 6.29 -11.83 14.04
C ARG A 82 7.18 -12.87 14.72
N GLY A 83 8.42 -12.47 14.99
CA GLY A 83 9.39 -13.22 15.79
C GLY A 83 9.87 -12.38 16.97
N SER A 84 10.95 -12.84 17.62
CA SER A 84 11.61 -12.13 18.72
C SER A 84 12.33 -10.88 18.23
N GLU A 85 12.84 -10.94 17.00
CA GLU A 85 13.66 -9.92 16.37
C GLU A 85 13.06 -9.47 15.03
N GLU A 86 13.42 -8.25 14.62
CA GLU A 86 13.00 -7.64 13.34
C GLU A 86 14.24 -7.26 12.51
N ILE A 87 15.18 -8.21 12.38
CA ILE A 87 16.45 -8.04 11.70
C ILE A 87 16.57 -9.14 10.63
N PHE A 88 16.89 -8.75 9.40
CA PHE A 88 17.19 -9.71 8.33
C PHE A 88 18.48 -10.47 8.64
N GLY A 89 18.52 -11.77 8.32
CA GLY A 89 19.60 -12.71 8.63
C GLY A 89 19.58 -13.28 10.05
N SER A 90 18.67 -12.83 10.93
CA SER A 90 18.56 -13.38 12.28
C SER A 90 17.76 -14.69 12.29
N PRO A 91 18.25 -15.76 12.96
CA PRO A 91 17.48 -16.99 13.15
C PRO A 91 16.26 -16.81 14.07
N HIS A 92 16.13 -15.65 14.73
CA HIS A 92 15.03 -15.30 15.62
C HIS A 92 14.06 -14.28 14.99
N ASN A 93 14.22 -14.00 13.71
CA ASN A 93 13.30 -13.15 12.97
C ASN A 93 11.91 -13.81 12.83
N GLY A 94 10.89 -13.00 12.53
CA GLY A 94 9.54 -13.52 12.30
C GLY A 94 9.40 -14.24 10.97
N ASN A 95 8.39 -15.13 10.86
CA ASN A 95 8.16 -15.89 9.61
C ASN A 95 7.93 -14.99 8.40
N PHE A 96 7.48 -13.73 8.58
CA PHE A 96 7.39 -12.78 7.47
C PHE A 96 8.76 -12.41 6.90
N MET A 97 9.73 -12.09 7.76
CA MET A 97 11.10 -11.78 7.33
C MET A 97 11.80 -13.05 6.80
N GLY A 98 11.68 -14.17 7.50
CA GLY A 98 12.23 -15.45 7.04
C GLY A 98 11.67 -15.89 5.68
N ALA A 99 10.38 -15.65 5.40
CA ALA A 99 9.81 -15.93 4.09
C ALA A 99 10.30 -14.96 2.99
N LEU A 100 10.58 -13.70 3.33
CA LEU A 100 11.20 -12.75 2.40
C LEU A 100 12.65 -13.08 2.11
N GLU A 101 13.40 -13.59 3.09
CA GLU A 101 14.76 -14.11 2.91
C GLU A 101 14.78 -15.30 1.97
N LEU A 102 13.88 -16.27 2.22
CA LEU A 102 13.72 -17.41 1.31
C LEU A 102 13.32 -16.95 -0.10
N LEU A 103 12.43 -15.96 -0.21
CA LEU A 103 12.05 -15.40 -1.51
C LEU A 103 13.25 -14.73 -2.20
N ALA A 104 14.12 -14.06 -1.46
CA ALA A 104 15.32 -13.39 -1.97
C ALA A 104 16.33 -14.38 -2.57
N GLU A 105 16.33 -15.65 -2.15
CA GLU A 105 17.18 -16.69 -2.77
C GLU A 105 16.81 -16.92 -4.25
N PHE A 106 15.52 -16.81 -4.58
CA PHE A 106 15.00 -17.11 -5.92
C PHE A 106 14.61 -15.85 -6.72
N ASP A 107 14.41 -14.73 -6.05
CA ASP A 107 13.98 -13.47 -6.65
C ASP A 107 15.04 -12.37 -6.45
N PRO A 108 15.90 -12.15 -7.47
CA PRO A 108 16.93 -11.11 -7.41
C PRO A 108 16.38 -9.72 -7.11
N PHE A 109 15.14 -9.42 -7.54
CA PHE A 109 14.53 -8.12 -7.30
C PHE A 109 14.28 -7.88 -5.80
N ILE A 110 13.85 -8.90 -5.05
CA ILE A 110 13.65 -8.78 -3.61
C ILE A 110 14.98 -8.75 -2.87
N ARG A 111 15.95 -9.56 -3.29
CA ARG A 111 17.30 -9.52 -2.73
C ARG A 111 17.87 -8.11 -2.82
N ASP A 112 17.88 -7.54 -4.02
CA ASP A 112 18.39 -6.18 -4.25
C ASP A 112 17.60 -5.15 -3.42
N HIS A 113 16.29 -5.33 -3.26
CA HIS A 113 15.47 -4.44 -2.42
C HIS A 113 15.84 -4.54 -0.93
N ILE A 114 16.08 -5.74 -0.40
CA ILE A 114 16.49 -5.97 0.99
C ILE A 114 17.89 -5.38 1.23
N GLU A 115 18.86 -5.70 0.38
CA GLU A 115 20.24 -5.18 0.49
C GLU A 115 20.27 -3.64 0.44
N GLN A 116 19.46 -3.03 -0.45
CA GLN A 116 19.33 -1.58 -0.51
C GLN A 116 18.71 -0.95 0.74
N LEU A 117 17.93 -1.70 1.53
CA LEU A 117 17.39 -1.20 2.79
C LEU A 117 18.45 -1.22 3.89
N GLU A 118 19.28 -2.26 3.94
CA GLU A 118 20.37 -2.39 4.92
C GLU A 118 21.47 -1.33 4.72
N LEU A 119 21.76 -0.97 3.47
CA LEU A 119 22.78 0.02 3.14
C LEU A 119 22.35 1.49 3.40
N ARG A 120 21.07 1.75 3.70
CA ARG A 120 20.57 3.13 3.84
C ARG A 120 20.86 3.67 5.25
N PRO A 121 21.45 4.88 5.36
CA PRO A 121 21.83 5.48 6.66
C PRO A 121 20.63 5.97 7.49
N LYS A 122 19.41 5.96 6.94
CA LYS A 122 18.17 6.32 7.65
C LYS A 122 17.09 5.27 7.35
N PRO A 123 16.31 4.84 8.36
CA PRO A 123 15.18 3.95 8.14
C PRO A 123 14.08 4.73 7.42
N ILE A 124 14.07 4.65 6.09
CA ILE A 124 12.88 5.01 5.32
C ILE A 124 11.85 3.93 5.62
N ILE A 125 10.60 4.32 5.91
CA ILE A 125 9.48 3.40 6.09
C ILE A 125 9.41 2.50 4.85
N SER A 126 9.88 1.27 4.99
CA SER A 126 9.89 0.28 3.92
C SER A 126 8.58 -0.50 3.95
N TYR A 127 8.10 -0.94 2.79
CA TYR A 127 7.00 -1.90 2.71
C TYR A 127 7.32 -3.24 3.39
N LEU A 128 8.60 -3.51 3.68
CA LEU A 128 9.06 -4.66 4.46
C LEU A 128 9.07 -4.41 5.97
N SER A 129 8.85 -3.16 6.40
CA SER A 129 8.83 -2.82 7.81
C SER A 129 7.60 -3.40 8.50
N LYS A 130 7.79 -3.70 9.78
CA LYS A 130 6.77 -4.08 10.76
C LYS A 130 5.43 -3.38 10.55
N THR A 131 5.49 -2.05 10.61
CA THR A 131 4.33 -1.18 10.63
C THR A 131 3.52 -1.32 9.35
N VAL A 132 4.20 -1.39 8.20
CA VAL A 132 3.53 -1.39 6.90
C VAL A 132 2.83 -2.72 6.62
N TYR A 133 3.46 -3.86 6.91
CA TYR A 133 2.76 -5.14 6.66
C TYR A 133 1.61 -5.36 7.64
N GLU A 134 1.67 -4.82 8.87
CA GLU A 134 0.53 -4.83 9.80
C GLU A 134 -0.64 -4.00 9.29
N GLU A 135 -0.39 -2.80 8.79
CA GLU A 135 -1.43 -1.97 8.16
C GLU A 135 -2.06 -2.70 6.96
N ILE A 136 -1.26 -3.37 6.14
CA ILE A 136 -1.77 -4.17 5.01
C ILE A 136 -2.66 -5.31 5.52
N ILE A 137 -2.25 -6.02 6.57
CA ILE A 137 -3.05 -7.09 7.18
C ILE A 137 -4.38 -6.53 7.71
N GLU A 138 -4.35 -5.37 8.38
CA GLU A 138 -5.56 -4.73 8.90
C GLU A 138 -6.53 -4.33 7.78
N ILE A 139 -6.01 -3.72 6.70
CA ILE A 139 -6.81 -3.33 5.53
C ILE A 139 -7.44 -4.57 4.87
N MET A 140 -6.66 -5.64 4.68
CA MET A 140 -7.15 -6.90 4.12
C MET A 140 -8.22 -7.53 5.02
N GLY A 141 -8.01 -7.53 6.33
CA GLY A 141 -8.96 -8.03 7.32
C GLY A 141 -10.29 -7.28 7.28
N LYS A 142 -10.25 -5.93 7.26
CA LYS A 142 -11.45 -5.08 7.14
C LYS A 142 -12.25 -5.38 5.86
N GLN A 143 -11.56 -5.59 4.75
CA GLN A 143 -12.22 -5.93 3.48
C GLN A 143 -12.91 -7.30 3.53
N ILE A 144 -12.26 -8.31 4.09
CA ILE A 144 -12.82 -9.66 4.23
C ILE A 144 -14.05 -9.62 5.15
N ILE A 145 -13.96 -8.98 6.32
CA ILE A 145 -15.08 -8.83 7.24
C ILE A 145 -16.27 -8.16 6.56
N LYS A 146 -16.03 -7.09 5.79
CA LYS A 146 -17.08 -6.41 5.04
C LYS A 146 -17.75 -7.31 4.01
N GLN A 147 -16.98 -8.14 3.31
CA GLN A 147 -17.52 -9.11 2.35
C GLN A 147 -18.39 -10.16 3.05
N ILE A 148 -17.95 -10.70 4.19
CA ILE A 148 -18.70 -11.66 4.99
C ILE A 148 -20.03 -11.06 5.46
N ILE A 149 -20.02 -9.85 6.03
CA ILE A 149 -21.24 -9.14 6.46
C ILE A 149 -22.20 -8.93 5.27
N THR A 150 -21.66 -8.56 4.11
CA THR A 150 -22.46 -8.36 2.90
C THR A 150 -23.14 -9.66 2.48
N GLN A 151 -22.43 -10.80 2.51
CA GLN A 151 -22.97 -12.11 2.17
C GLN A 151 -24.09 -12.54 3.12
N ILE A 152 -23.85 -12.43 4.44
CA ILE A 152 -24.85 -12.76 5.47
C ILE A 152 -26.13 -11.95 5.24
N ASN A 153 -26.02 -10.63 5.12
CA ASN A 153 -27.18 -9.76 4.92
C ASN A 153 -27.93 -10.07 3.62
N THR A 154 -27.23 -10.48 2.54
CA THR A 154 -27.90 -10.86 1.29
C THR A 154 -28.60 -12.22 1.36
N ASP A 155 -28.11 -13.14 2.18
CA ASP A 155 -28.75 -14.45 2.35
C ASP A 155 -29.93 -14.37 3.32
N ASP A 156 -29.89 -13.48 4.31
CA ASP A 156 -31.03 -13.19 5.21
C ASP A 156 -32.21 -12.53 4.48
N THR A 157 -31.98 -11.86 3.35
CA THR A 157 -33.04 -11.25 2.52
C THR A 157 -33.71 -12.20 1.52
N LYS A 158 -33.31 -13.48 1.47
CA LYS A 158 -33.87 -14.49 0.53
C LYS A 158 -35.04 -15.30 1.10
N TYR A 159 -35.44 -15.07 2.34
CA TYR A 159 -36.58 -15.70 3.01
C TYR A 159 -37.51 -14.64 3.58
#